data_AF-A0A3D0NA10-F1
#
_entry.id   AF-A0A3D0NA10-F1
#
_cell.length_a   1.000
_cell.length_b   1.000
_cell.length_c   1.000
_cell.angle_alpha   90.00
_cell.angle_beta   90.00
_cell.angle_gamma   90.00
#
_symmetry.space_group_name_H-M   'P 1'
#
loop_
_entity.id
_entity.type
_entity.pdbx_description
1 polymer ?
#
loop_
_entity_poly.entity_id
_entity_poly.type
_entity_poly.pdbx_seq_one_letter_code
_entity_poly.pdbx_strand_id
1 'polypeptide(L)'
;MTDSAAFAARDGAGLVAFRDRMWLLGGWNPRDKEHFPQICNSEVWCSADGADWQFVAHAPWEGRHTAGYPVHDGRIWIVGGDANQGHYQSDVWCSEDGEHWEQVLDDAPWGPRVLHHTVVFEGAIWLIGGQTVPQFAPAEERFYADVWRSTDGAAWGHVADGLPW
;
A
#
# COMPACT_ATOMS: atom_id res chain seq x y z
N MET A 1 6.82 -26.23 -0.85
CA MET A 1 6.39 -25.50 -2.06
C MET A 1 4.99 -26.00 -2.37
N THR A 2 3.99 -25.11 -2.44
CA THR A 2 2.62 -25.48 -2.81
C THR A 2 2.39 -25.05 -4.25
N ASP A 3 1.66 -25.85 -5.02
CA ASP A 3 1.36 -25.54 -6.42
C ASP A 3 0.09 -24.66 -6.55
N SER A 4 -0.56 -24.33 -5.43
CA SER A 4 -1.73 -23.45 -5.37
C SER A 4 -1.81 -22.79 -4.00
N ALA A 5 -1.62 -21.47 -3.96
CA ALA A 5 -1.96 -20.67 -2.78
C ALA A 5 -3.48 -20.50 -2.66
N ALA A 6 -3.99 -20.24 -1.45
CA ALA A 6 -5.43 -20.08 -1.19
C ALA A 6 -5.99 -18.75 -1.71
N PHE A 7 -5.14 -17.76 -1.95
CA PHE A 7 -5.52 -16.45 -2.44
C PHE A 7 -5.49 -16.40 -3.98
N ALA A 8 -6.40 -15.63 -4.57
CA ALA A 8 -6.44 -15.44 -6.02
C ALA A 8 -5.20 -14.69 -6.56
N ALA A 9 -4.77 -15.03 -7.79
CA ALA A 9 -3.62 -14.40 -8.44
C ALA A 9 -3.81 -12.88 -8.58
N ARG A 10 -2.74 -12.12 -8.31
CA ARG A 10 -2.79 -10.64 -8.19
C ARG A 10 -1.43 -10.00 -8.49
N ASP A 11 -1.46 -8.76 -8.94
CA ASP A 11 -0.28 -7.88 -9.12
C ASP A 11 -0.31 -6.73 -8.10
N GLY A 12 0.87 -6.14 -7.83
CA GLY A 12 1.04 -4.94 -7.01
C GLY A 12 0.48 -5.00 -5.59
N ALA A 13 0.27 -6.22 -5.06
CA ALA A 13 -0.10 -6.47 -3.68
C ALA A 13 1.07 -6.14 -2.74
N GLY A 14 0.76 -5.73 -1.51
CA GLY A 14 1.75 -5.60 -0.45
C GLY A 14 2.12 -6.97 0.11
N LEU A 15 3.41 -7.21 0.32
CA LEU A 15 3.90 -8.41 1.02
C LEU A 15 4.89 -7.99 2.10
N VAL A 16 4.58 -8.25 3.37
CA VAL A 16 5.43 -7.87 4.50
C VAL A 16 5.62 -9.01 5.48
N ALA A 17 6.76 -9.01 6.19
CA ALA A 17 6.98 -9.87 7.35
C ALA A 17 6.66 -9.08 8.63
N PHE A 18 5.77 -9.60 9.47
CA PHE A 18 5.35 -8.95 10.71
C PHE A 18 4.85 -9.97 11.72
N ARG A 19 5.34 -9.88 12.97
CA ARG A 19 5.01 -10.79 14.09
C ARG A 19 5.08 -12.27 13.70
N ASP A 20 6.23 -12.68 13.16
CA ASP A 20 6.54 -14.05 12.74
C ASP A 20 5.61 -14.62 11.65
N ARG A 21 4.93 -13.76 10.90
CA ARG A 21 4.07 -14.13 9.77
C ARG A 21 4.37 -13.28 8.54
N MET A 22 4.07 -13.83 7.37
CA MET A 22 3.95 -13.08 6.13
C MET A 22 2.51 -12.58 6.00
N TRP A 23 2.35 -11.37 5.48
CA TRP A 23 1.07 -10.72 5.26
C TRP A 23 0.98 -10.26 3.81
N LEU A 24 -0.06 -10.67 3.11
CA LEU A 24 -0.38 -10.26 1.75
C LEU A 24 -1.60 -9.34 1.77
N LEU A 25 -1.44 -8.15 1.21
CA LEU A 25 -2.39 -7.04 1.34
C LEU A 25 -2.82 -6.55 -0.03
N GLY A 26 -4.12 -6.59 -0.28
CA GLY A 26 -4.74 -6.03 -1.47
C GLY A 26 -4.20 -6.65 -2.75
N GLY A 27 -3.99 -5.81 -3.75
CA GLY A 27 -3.53 -6.17 -5.09
C GLY A 27 -4.61 -5.99 -6.15
N TRP A 28 -4.19 -6.25 -7.39
CA TRP A 28 -4.94 -5.98 -8.60
C TRP A 28 -5.07 -7.22 -9.47
N ASN A 29 -6.28 -7.48 -9.98
CA ASN A 29 -6.49 -8.42 -11.07
C ASN A 29 -7.73 -8.02 -11.88
N PRO A 30 -7.58 -7.47 -13.10
CA PRO A 30 -8.71 -6.97 -13.87
C PRO A 30 -9.52 -8.10 -14.53
N ARG A 31 -8.96 -9.33 -14.60
CA ARG A 31 -9.56 -10.48 -15.29
C ARG A 31 -10.41 -11.34 -14.37
N ASP A 32 -10.16 -11.30 -13.07
CA ASP A 32 -10.89 -12.07 -12.06
C ASP A 32 -11.96 -11.22 -11.38
N LYS A 33 -13.18 -11.27 -11.91
CA LYS A 33 -14.31 -10.49 -11.37
C LYS A 33 -14.99 -11.13 -10.17
N GLU A 34 -14.65 -12.38 -9.86
CA GLU A 34 -15.16 -13.07 -8.68
C GLU A 34 -14.45 -12.55 -7.43
N HIS A 35 -13.12 -12.49 -7.46
CA HIS A 35 -12.30 -12.06 -6.32
C HIS A 35 -11.94 -10.55 -6.34
N PHE A 36 -12.01 -9.90 -7.51
CA PHE A 36 -11.70 -8.48 -7.70
C PHE A 36 -12.83 -7.75 -8.43
N PRO A 37 -14.02 -7.63 -7.80
CA PRO A 37 -15.18 -6.97 -8.42
C PRO A 37 -14.89 -5.50 -8.78
N GLN A 38 -14.03 -4.83 -8.01
CA GLN A 38 -13.57 -3.45 -8.25
C GLN A 38 -12.14 -3.39 -8.83
N ILE A 39 -11.67 -4.46 -9.47
CA ILE A 39 -10.34 -4.59 -10.08
C ILE A 39 -9.18 -4.65 -9.07
N CYS A 40 -9.26 -3.88 -7.99
CA CYS A 40 -8.46 -4.00 -6.78
C CYS A 40 -9.31 -4.63 -5.66
N ASN A 41 -8.67 -5.17 -4.62
CA ASN A 41 -9.37 -5.64 -3.43
C ASN A 41 -8.69 -5.19 -2.12
N SER A 42 -9.41 -5.35 -1.01
CA SER A 42 -8.93 -5.03 0.34
C SER A 42 -8.70 -6.24 1.23
N GLU A 43 -8.42 -7.38 0.60
CA GLU A 43 -8.18 -8.61 1.34
C GLU A 43 -6.85 -8.54 2.10
N VAL A 44 -6.89 -9.08 3.31
CA VAL A 44 -5.73 -9.36 4.13
C VAL A 44 -5.59 -10.88 4.27
N TRP A 45 -4.44 -11.39 3.88
CA TRP A 45 -4.06 -12.79 4.08
C TRP A 45 -2.81 -12.88 4.93
N CYS A 46 -2.68 -13.92 5.74
CA CYS A 46 -1.43 -14.20 6.44
C CYS A 46 -0.99 -15.66 6.30
N SER A 47 0.30 -15.90 6.49
CA SER A 47 0.89 -17.23 6.51
C SER A 47 2.04 -17.30 7.50
N ALA A 48 2.18 -18.42 8.21
CA ALA A 48 3.31 -18.69 9.09
C ALA A 48 4.49 -19.35 8.36
N ASP A 49 4.26 -19.93 7.18
CA ASP A 49 5.25 -20.78 6.49
C ASP A 49 5.35 -20.53 4.97
N GLY A 50 4.50 -19.65 4.44
CA GLY A 50 4.44 -19.30 3.02
C GLY A 50 3.75 -20.34 2.15
N ALA A 51 3.32 -21.45 2.75
CA ALA A 51 2.60 -22.53 2.09
C ALA A 51 1.10 -22.42 2.36
N ASP A 52 0.74 -22.31 3.63
CA ASP A 52 -0.65 -22.25 4.08
C ASP A 52 -1.05 -20.80 4.34
N TRP A 53 -1.97 -20.30 3.52
CA TRP A 53 -2.46 -18.92 3.59
C TRP A 53 -3.87 -18.86 4.16
N GLN A 54 -4.05 -18.01 5.16
CA GLN A 54 -5.30 -17.83 5.88
C GLN A 54 -5.89 -16.47 5.51
N PHE A 55 -7.16 -16.47 5.10
CA PHE A 55 -7.93 -15.24 4.95
C PHE A 55 -8.17 -14.64 6.33
N VAL A 56 -7.84 -13.36 6.51
CA VAL A 56 -8.00 -12.65 7.78
C VAL A 56 -9.25 -11.78 7.71
N ALA A 57 -9.31 -10.84 6.77
CA ALA A 57 -10.44 -9.92 6.65
C ALA A 57 -10.50 -9.24 5.28
N HIS A 58 -11.66 -8.64 4.99
CA HIS A 58 -11.73 -7.46 4.12
C HIS A 58 -11.52 -6.23 4.99
N ALA A 59 -10.40 -5.56 4.81
CA ALA A 59 -10.07 -4.38 5.59
C ALA A 59 -10.85 -3.15 5.10
N PRO A 60 -11.01 -2.10 5.95
CA PRO A 60 -11.87 -0.94 5.67
C PRO A 60 -11.31 0.04 4.63
N TRP A 61 -10.02 -0.04 4.30
CA TRP A 61 -9.43 0.75 3.22
C TRP A 61 -9.96 0.27 1.87
N GLU A 62 -10.20 1.19 0.94
CA GLU A 62 -10.56 0.83 -0.44
C GLU A 62 -9.42 0.04 -1.07
N GLY A 63 -9.71 -0.91 -1.97
CA GLY A 63 -8.69 -1.79 -2.54
C GLY A 63 -7.44 -1.05 -3.02
N ARG A 64 -6.25 -1.63 -2.80
CA ARG A 64 -4.96 -0.96 -3.08
C ARG A 64 -4.14 -1.74 -4.08
N HIS A 65 -3.53 -1.01 -5.01
CA HIS A 65 -2.51 -1.48 -5.96
C HIS A 65 -1.33 -0.53 -5.90
N THR A 66 -0.10 -1.06 -5.77
CA THR A 66 1.14 -0.24 -5.76
C THR A 66 1.16 0.85 -4.67
N ALA A 67 0.52 0.57 -3.53
CA ALA A 67 0.63 1.38 -2.33
C ALA A 67 1.98 1.15 -1.62
N GLY A 68 2.27 2.00 -0.64
CA GLY A 68 3.37 1.75 0.29
C GLY A 68 2.95 0.78 1.39
N TYR A 69 3.79 -0.21 1.72
CA TYR A 69 3.51 -1.21 2.76
C TYR A 69 4.65 -1.34 3.80
N PRO A 70 5.08 -0.28 4.49
CA PRO A 70 6.16 -0.39 5.48
C PRO A 70 5.67 -1.06 6.77
N VAL A 71 6.59 -1.73 7.48
CA VAL A 71 6.39 -2.17 8.87
C VAL A 71 7.24 -1.29 9.77
N HIS A 72 6.59 -0.50 10.61
CA HIS A 72 7.24 0.51 11.46
C HIS A 72 6.54 0.59 12.80
N ASP A 73 7.33 0.76 13.87
CA ASP A 73 6.86 0.92 15.24
C ASP A 73 5.80 -0.10 15.68
N GLY A 74 6.05 -1.38 15.38
CA GLY A 74 5.16 -2.47 15.78
C GLY A 74 3.82 -2.51 15.03
N ARG A 75 3.71 -1.82 13.88
CA ARG A 75 2.52 -1.76 13.03
C ARG A 75 2.85 -2.04 11.56
N ILE A 76 1.88 -2.62 10.85
CA ILE A 76 1.84 -2.64 9.38
C ILE A 76 1.18 -1.34 8.92
N TRP A 77 1.71 -0.72 7.87
CA TRP A 77 1.19 0.53 7.33
C TRP A 77 0.75 0.36 5.87
N ILE A 78 -0.26 1.13 5.46
CA ILE A 78 -0.62 1.36 4.06
C ILE A 78 -0.49 2.87 3.81
N VAL A 79 0.30 3.25 2.82
CA VAL A 79 0.59 4.67 2.51
C VAL A 79 0.20 4.95 1.06
N GLY A 80 -0.97 5.60 0.89
CA GLY A 80 -1.52 6.05 -0.39
C GLY A 80 -1.56 4.99 -1.49
N GLY A 81 -1.43 5.44 -2.74
CA GLY A 81 -1.34 4.57 -3.92
C GLY A 81 -2.68 4.30 -4.58
N ASP A 82 -2.70 3.35 -5.51
CA ASP A 82 -3.79 3.09 -6.46
C ASP A 82 -4.19 4.27 -7.37
N ALA A 83 -4.63 3.91 -8.57
CA ALA A 83 -5.31 4.81 -9.51
C ALA A 83 -6.39 4.05 -10.29
N ASN A 84 -6.44 2.72 -10.18
CA ASN A 84 -7.30 1.87 -11.00
C ASN A 84 -8.78 2.05 -10.69
N GLN A 85 -9.10 2.61 -9.51
CA GLN A 85 -10.46 2.96 -9.09
C GLN A 85 -10.82 4.42 -9.39
N GLY A 86 -10.14 5.05 -10.36
CA GLY A 86 -10.52 6.36 -10.90
C GLY A 86 -10.01 7.56 -10.08
N HIS A 87 -9.30 7.32 -8.99
CA HIS A 87 -8.71 8.36 -8.15
C HIS A 87 -7.42 7.84 -7.49
N TYR A 88 -6.57 8.78 -7.07
CA TYR A 88 -5.35 8.48 -6.31
C TYR A 88 -5.65 8.52 -4.83
N GLN A 89 -4.98 7.66 -4.08
CA GLN A 89 -5.17 7.62 -2.64
C GLN A 89 -4.00 8.28 -1.93
N SER A 90 -4.35 9.19 -1.02
CA SER A 90 -3.43 9.94 -0.16
C SER A 90 -3.63 9.59 1.33
N ASP A 91 -4.56 8.70 1.64
CA ASP A 91 -4.81 8.25 3.00
C ASP A 91 -3.67 7.35 3.53
N VAL A 92 -3.57 7.29 4.85
CA VAL A 92 -2.62 6.44 5.57
C VAL A 92 -3.35 5.63 6.61
N TRP A 93 -3.14 4.32 6.56
CA TRP A 93 -3.71 3.36 7.50
C TRP A 93 -2.61 2.60 8.22
N CYS A 94 -2.92 2.14 9.43
CA CYS A 94 -2.04 1.23 10.15
C CYS A 94 -2.81 0.15 10.89
N SER A 95 -2.13 -0.94 11.22
CA SER A 95 -2.66 -2.02 12.03
C SER A 95 -1.58 -2.65 12.91
N GLU A 96 -1.93 -2.94 14.15
CA GLU A 96 -1.06 -3.67 15.08
C GLU A 96 -1.15 -5.19 14.90
N ASP A 97 -2.20 -5.71 14.27
CA ASP A 97 -2.48 -7.15 14.19
C ASP A 97 -2.82 -7.65 12.78
N GLY A 98 -2.91 -6.75 11.79
CA GLY A 98 -3.29 -7.04 10.42
C GLY A 98 -4.80 -7.23 10.20
N GLU A 99 -5.61 -7.28 11.25
CA GLU A 99 -7.06 -7.50 11.20
C GLU A 99 -7.83 -6.21 11.44
N HIS A 100 -7.44 -5.46 12.47
CA HIS A 100 -8.06 -4.19 12.85
C HIS A 100 -7.20 -3.03 12.33
N TRP A 101 -7.80 -2.19 11.48
CA TRP A 101 -7.11 -1.10 10.81
C TRP A 101 -7.64 0.26 11.27
N GLU A 102 -6.72 1.18 11.51
CA GLU A 102 -6.96 2.57 11.89
C GLU A 102 -6.50 3.50 10.75
N GLN A 103 -7.38 4.39 10.30
CA GLN A 103 -7.01 5.48 9.40
C GLN A 103 -6.38 6.60 10.23
N VAL A 104 -5.08 6.83 10.07
CA VAL A 104 -4.35 7.86 10.84
C VAL A 104 -4.31 9.20 10.12
N LEU A 105 -4.53 9.18 8.79
CA LEU A 105 -4.56 10.37 7.95
C LEU A 105 -5.50 10.14 6.78
N ASP A 106 -6.43 11.07 6.56
CA ASP A 106 -7.37 11.01 5.45
C ASP A 106 -6.78 11.58 4.16
N ASP A 107 -6.08 12.71 4.26
CA ASP A 107 -5.44 13.36 3.13
C ASP A 107 -4.02 13.80 3.48
N ALA A 108 -3.05 13.16 2.84
CA ALA A 108 -1.64 13.47 2.99
C ALA A 108 -1.21 14.70 2.17
N PRO A 109 -0.14 15.41 2.60
CA PRO A 109 0.29 16.65 1.95
C PRO A 109 1.01 16.45 0.60
N TRP A 110 1.29 15.23 0.17
CA TRP A 110 1.95 14.98 -1.11
C TRP A 110 0.96 14.97 -2.27
N GLY A 111 1.42 15.34 -3.47
CA GLY A 111 0.59 15.27 -4.67
C GLY A 111 0.19 13.85 -5.06
N PRO A 112 -0.88 13.69 -5.87
CA PRO A 112 -1.43 12.39 -6.28
C PRO A 112 -0.37 11.49 -6.92
N ARG A 113 -0.26 10.23 -6.49
CA ARG A 113 0.78 9.32 -7.00
C ARG A 113 0.46 7.85 -6.78
N VAL A 114 1.05 7.03 -7.64
CA VAL A 114 1.21 5.57 -7.50
C VAL A 114 2.68 5.20 -7.73
N LEU A 115 3.02 3.93 -7.52
CA LEU A 115 4.36 3.39 -7.81
C LEU A 115 5.50 4.11 -7.08
N HIS A 116 5.19 4.83 -5.99
CA HIS A 116 6.17 5.38 -5.07
C HIS A 116 6.78 4.25 -4.24
N HIS A 117 7.97 4.51 -3.71
CA HIS A 117 8.58 3.61 -2.73
C HIS A 117 8.30 4.11 -1.32
N THR A 118 8.03 3.16 -0.43
CA THR A 118 8.11 3.39 1.01
C THR A 118 9.19 2.54 1.66
N VAL A 119 9.97 3.13 2.54
CA VAL A 119 10.99 2.43 3.32
C VAL A 119 11.01 2.93 4.75
N VAL A 120 11.38 2.06 5.69
CA VAL A 120 11.64 2.46 7.07
C VAL A 120 13.14 2.66 7.24
N PHE A 121 13.52 3.87 7.61
CA PHE A 121 14.91 4.24 7.81
C PHE A 121 15.00 5.27 8.94
N GLU A 122 15.95 5.10 9.85
CA GLU A 122 16.16 6.00 11.00
C GLU A 122 14.87 6.29 11.80
N GLY A 123 14.12 5.23 12.10
CA GLY A 123 12.91 5.31 12.93
C GLY A 123 11.76 6.10 12.29
N ALA A 124 11.74 6.22 10.96
CA ALA A 124 10.69 6.89 10.23
C ALA A 124 10.32 6.14 8.95
N ILE A 125 9.07 6.32 8.54
CA ILE A 125 8.57 5.97 7.22
C ILE A 125 8.98 7.08 6.25
N TRP A 126 9.53 6.68 5.12
CA TRP A 126 9.90 7.56 4.02
C TRP A 126 9.07 7.21 2.80
N LEU A 127 8.54 8.22 2.11
CA LEU A 127 7.90 8.10 0.81
C LEU A 127 8.77 8.82 -0.22
N ILE A 128 9.10 8.12 -1.30
CA ILE A 128 10.05 8.61 -2.31
C ILE A 128 9.48 8.39 -3.71
N GLY A 129 9.40 9.48 -4.48
CA GLY A 129 9.04 9.47 -5.88
C GLY A 129 7.61 9.00 -6.16
N GLY A 130 7.44 8.23 -7.23
CA GLY A 130 6.15 7.83 -7.78
C GLY A 130 5.71 8.70 -8.96
N GLN A 131 4.52 8.44 -9.48
CA GLN A 131 4.00 9.15 -10.65
C GLN A 131 2.48 9.22 -10.65
N THR A 132 1.93 10.18 -11.39
CA THR A 132 0.55 10.09 -11.86
C THR A 132 0.45 9.17 -13.07
N VAL A 133 -0.70 8.54 -13.25
CA VAL A 133 -1.07 7.74 -14.42
C VAL A 133 -2.43 8.23 -14.95
N PRO A 134 -2.46 9.33 -15.74
CA PRO A 134 -3.70 9.99 -16.17
C PRO A 134 -4.68 9.12 -16.96
N GLN A 135 -4.21 7.96 -17.44
CA GLN A 135 -5.04 6.96 -18.12
C GLN A 135 -6.02 6.26 -17.17
N PHE A 136 -5.74 6.24 -15.87
CA PHE A 136 -6.55 5.55 -14.86
C PHE A 136 -7.29 6.52 -13.92
N ALA A 137 -6.71 7.69 -13.61
CA ALA A 137 -7.31 8.67 -12.71
C ALA A 137 -6.96 10.12 -13.13
N PRO A 138 -7.88 11.10 -12.98
CA PRO A 138 -7.64 12.49 -13.39
C PRO A 138 -6.44 13.13 -12.68
N ALA A 139 -5.39 13.45 -13.44
CA ALA A 139 -4.26 14.27 -13.03
C ALA A 139 -3.46 14.69 -14.27
N GLU A 140 -2.63 15.73 -14.17
CA GLU A 140 -1.59 15.97 -15.16
C GLU A 140 -0.48 14.92 -15.03
N GLU A 141 0.12 14.50 -16.15
CA GLU A 141 1.23 13.55 -16.13
C GLU A 141 2.43 14.15 -15.39
N ARG A 142 2.90 13.46 -14.35
CA ARG A 142 3.99 13.92 -13.50
C ARG A 142 4.74 12.74 -12.92
N PHE A 143 6.06 12.83 -12.99
CA PHE A 143 6.99 11.99 -12.26
C PHE A 143 7.52 12.78 -11.06
N TYR A 144 7.41 12.19 -9.87
CA TYR A 144 7.82 12.82 -8.64
C TYR A 144 9.28 12.46 -8.31
N ALA A 145 10.02 13.45 -7.84
CA ALA A 145 11.37 13.33 -7.31
C ALA A 145 11.46 13.96 -5.90
N ASP A 146 10.32 14.10 -5.23
CA ASP A 146 10.20 14.60 -3.87
C ASP A 146 10.34 13.46 -2.85
N VAL A 147 10.71 13.85 -1.64
CA VAL A 147 10.91 12.95 -0.50
C VAL A 147 10.11 13.46 0.68
N TRP A 148 9.33 12.57 1.27
CA TRP A 148 8.50 12.82 2.44
C TRP A 148 8.87 11.86 3.57
N ARG A 149 8.73 12.33 4.81
CA ARG A 149 9.06 11.56 6.01
C ARG A 149 7.99 11.71 7.07
N SER A 150 7.66 10.62 7.75
CA SER A 150 6.82 10.61 8.96
C SER A 150 7.28 9.57 9.97
N THR A 151 7.11 9.86 11.25
CA THR A 151 7.37 8.89 12.33
C THR A 151 6.11 8.19 12.82
N ASP A 152 4.93 8.73 12.52
CA ASP A 152 3.63 8.31 13.05
C ASP A 152 2.56 8.08 11.96
N GLY A 153 2.91 8.30 10.68
CA GLY A 153 2.01 8.21 9.54
C GLY A 153 0.95 9.32 9.46
N ALA A 154 0.78 10.13 10.50
CA ALA A 154 -0.22 11.20 10.58
C ALA A 154 0.37 12.56 10.21
N ALA A 155 1.61 12.84 10.62
CA ALA A 155 2.32 14.08 10.32
C ALA A 155 3.47 13.80 9.36
N TRP A 156 3.43 14.42 8.17
CA TRP A 156 4.46 14.24 7.15
C TRP A 156 5.21 15.53 6.86
N GLY A 157 6.53 15.46 7.00
CA GLY A 157 7.44 16.53 6.64
C GLY A 157 7.98 16.33 5.22
N HIS A 158 7.91 17.38 4.41
CA HIS A 158 8.65 17.46 3.15
C HIS A 158 10.15 17.59 3.45
N VAL A 159 10.97 16.77 2.79
CA VAL A 159 12.42 16.73 3.01
C VAL A 159 13.18 17.39 1.87
N ALA A 160 12.80 17.11 0.62
CA ALA A 160 13.46 17.65 -0.57
C ALA A 160 12.55 17.53 -1.81
N ASP A 161 12.77 18.40 -2.78
CA ASP A 161 12.30 18.28 -4.17
C ASP A 161 13.49 18.09 -5.11
N GLY A 162 13.27 17.41 -6.24
CA GLY A 162 14.12 17.55 -7.44
C GLY A 162 15.60 17.33 -7.18
N LEU A 163 15.95 16.22 -6.53
CA LEU A 163 17.35 15.86 -6.28
C LEU A 163 18.09 15.75 -7.63
N PRO A 164 19.27 16.37 -7.78
CA PRO A 164 19.95 16.53 -9.07
C PRO A 164 20.71 15.29 -9.54
N TRP A 165 20.30 14.08 -9.14
CA TRP A 165 20.97 12.86 -9.59
C TRP A 165 20.56 12.48 -11.02
#